data_AF-A0A3C1BGE1-F1
#
_entry.id   AF-A0A3C1BGE1-F1
#
_cell.length_a   1.000
_cell.length_b   1.000
_cell.length_c   1.000
_cell.angle_alpha   90.00
_cell.angle_beta   90.00
_cell.angle_gamma   90.00
#
_symmetry.space_group_name_H-M   'P 1'
#
loop_
_entity.id
_entity.type
_entity.pdbx_description
1 polymer ?
#
loop_
_entity_poly.entity_id
_entity_poly.type
_entity_poly.pdbx_seq_one_letter_code
_entity_poly.pdbx_strand_id
1 'polypeptide(L)'
;SKFNQKLINFKVGADHIDIHVVLTSLFDDTLCFYKIDNLLNRFYLHHARLNDLDDINDELRKYMVMAYDVGNRKHIISKEH
;
A
#
# COMPACT_ATOMS: atom_id res chain seq x y z
N SER A 1 -23.37 2.72 -1.06
CA SER A 1 -22.25 2.34 -0.16
C SER A 1 -20.94 2.77 -0.80
N LYS A 2 -20.35 3.91 -0.38
CA LYS A 2 -19.11 4.43 -0.99
C LYS A 2 -17.90 3.82 -0.26
N PHE A 3 -17.46 2.65 -0.71
CA PHE A 3 -16.17 2.10 -0.29
C PHE A 3 -15.04 2.84 -1.03
N ASN A 4 -14.70 4.05 -0.56
CA ASN A 4 -13.47 4.73 -0.95
C ASN A 4 -12.29 4.06 -0.22
N GLN A 5 -11.91 2.87 -0.66
CA GLN A 5 -10.80 2.15 -0.04
C GLN A 5 -9.48 2.79 -0.50
N LYS A 6 -8.95 3.72 0.30
CA LYS A 6 -7.55 4.16 0.17
C LYS A 6 -6.67 2.91 0.32
N LEU A 7 -5.97 2.54 -0.75
CA LEU A 7 -5.07 1.37 -0.77
C LEU A 7 -3.70 1.68 -0.12
N ILE A 8 -3.51 2.91 0.34
CA ILE A 8 -2.35 3.34 1.11
C ILE A 8 -2.86 3.98 2.40
N ASN A 9 -2.34 3.53 3.54
CA ASN A 9 -2.63 4.09 4.86
C ASN A 9 -1.31 4.43 5.57
N PHE A 10 -1.32 5.51 6.34
CA PHE A 10 -0.18 6.00 7.09
C PHE A 10 -0.54 6.03 8.57
N LYS A 11 0.31 5.45 9.41
CA LYS A 11 0.19 5.53 10.87
C LYS A 11 1.45 6.20 11.41
N VAL A 12 1.28 7.35 12.04
CA VAL A 12 2.38 8.09 12.66
C VAL A 12 2.65 7.51 14.05
N GLY A 13 3.85 6.97 14.25
CA GLY A 13 4.40 6.60 15.54
C GLY A 13 5.20 7.76 16.16
N ALA A 14 5.84 7.52 17.30
CA ALA A 14 6.65 8.53 17.98
C ALA A 14 7.90 8.91 17.17
N ASP A 15 8.59 7.90 16.63
CA ASP A 15 9.89 8.06 15.94
C ASP A 15 9.87 7.55 14.49
N HIS A 16 8.71 7.08 14.01
CA HIS A 16 8.58 6.48 12.68
C HIS A 16 7.18 6.66 12.12
N ILE A 17 7.03 6.45 10.82
CA ILE A 17 5.75 6.37 10.13
C ILE A 17 5.61 4.97 9.54
N ASP A 18 4.60 4.21 9.97
CA ASP A 18 4.25 2.96 9.30
C ASP A 18 3.39 3.28 8.06
N ILE A 19 3.78 2.72 6.92
CA ILE A 19 3.01 2.75 5.69
C ILE A 19 2.43 1.36 5.46
N HIS A 20 1.13 1.32 5.16
CA HIS A 20 0.44 0.10 4.76
C HIS A 20 -0.01 0.22 3.31
N VAL A 21 0.50 -0.66 2.46
CA VAL A 21 0.25 -0.66 1.01
C VAL A 21 -0.50 -1.93 0.62
N VAL A 22 -1.71 -1.78 0.09
CA VAL A 22 -2.53 -2.90 -0.39
C VAL A 22 -2.22 -3.17 -1.86
N LEU A 23 -1.70 -4.36 -2.16
CA LEU A 23 -1.34 -4.82 -3.51
C LEU A 23 -2.10 -6.11 -3.87
N THR A 24 -2.20 -6.43 -5.15
CA THR A 24 -2.89 -7.63 -5.67
C THR A 24 -1.98 -8.86 -5.79
N SER A 25 -0.72 -8.72 -5.40
CA SER A 25 0.30 -9.76 -5.53
C SER A 25 1.22 -9.71 -4.31
N LEU A 26 1.80 -10.86 -3.97
CA LEU A 26 2.79 -10.97 -2.91
C LEU A 26 4.14 -10.45 -3.44
N PHE A 27 4.71 -9.46 -2.76
CA PHE A 27 6.06 -8.96 -3.01
C PHE A 27 6.89 -9.13 -1.74
N ASP A 28 7.40 -10.33 -1.54
CA ASP A 28 8.23 -10.73 -0.39
C ASP A 28 9.73 -10.69 -0.67
N ASP A 29 10.12 -10.59 -1.95
CA ASP A 29 11.51 -10.39 -2.39
C ASP A 29 11.90 -8.89 -2.43
N THR A 30 11.75 -8.20 -1.30
CA THR A 30 12.11 -6.79 -1.15
C THR A 30 12.45 -6.46 0.31
N LEU A 31 13.38 -5.52 0.50
CA LEU A 31 13.75 -5.03 1.83
C LEU A 31 12.82 -3.90 2.32
N CYS A 32 11.90 -3.42 1.48
CA CYS A 32 10.98 -2.34 1.83
C CYS A 32 9.93 -2.75 2.87
N PHE A 33 9.60 -4.04 2.96
CA PHE A 33 8.50 -4.54 3.78
C PHE A 33 8.99 -5.44 4.90
N TYR A 34 8.71 -5.06 6.15
CA TYR A 34 9.05 -5.87 7.31
C TYR A 34 7.97 -6.91 7.64
N LYS A 35 6.76 -6.73 7.09
CA LYS A 35 5.62 -7.63 7.31
C LYS A 35 4.67 -7.60 6.12
N ILE A 36 4.08 -8.76 5.79
CA ILE A 36 3.01 -8.87 4.81
C ILE A 36 1.85 -9.67 5.41
N ASP A 37 0.65 -9.09 5.40
CA ASP A 37 -0.57 -9.76 5.81
C ASP A 37 -1.41 -10.13 4.58
N ASN A 38 -1.98 -11.34 4.56
CA ASN A 38 -2.88 -11.78 3.51
C ASN A 38 -4.30 -11.28 3.78
N LEU A 39 -4.90 -10.58 2.83
CA LEU A 39 -6.28 -10.11 2.90
C LEU A 39 -7.21 -11.00 2.07
N LEU A 40 -8.50 -10.95 2.40
CA LEU A 40 -9.54 -11.62 1.61
C LEU A 40 -9.51 -11.10 0.14
N ASN A 41 -9.78 -11.99 -0.82
CA ASN A 41 -9.81 -11.73 -2.27
C ASN A 41 -8.45 -11.48 -2.96
N ARG A 42 -7.40 -12.22 -2.60
CA ARG A 42 -6.07 -12.15 -3.25
C ARG A 42 -5.40 -10.77 -3.15
N PHE A 43 -5.73 -10.01 -2.11
CA PHE A 43 -5.04 -8.78 -1.78
C PHE A 43 -4.02 -9.06 -0.66
N TYR A 44 -2.95 -8.29 -0.64
CA TYR A 44 -1.87 -8.41 0.32
C TYR A 44 -1.58 -7.03 0.89
N LEU A 45 -1.56 -6.93 2.21
CA LEU A 45 -1.20 -5.73 2.95
C LEU A 45 0.29 -5.77 3.26
N HIS A 46 1.06 -4.93 2.60
CA HIS A 46 2.50 -4.81 2.81
C HIS A 46 2.77 -3.68 3.80
N HIS A 47 3.53 -3.96 4.84
CA HIS A 47 3.88 -3.01 5.89
C HIS A 47 5.32 -2.55 5.69
N ALA A 48 5.49 -1.26 5.47
CA ALA A 48 6.78 -0.58 5.45
C ALA A 48 6.88 0.36 6.65
N ARG A 49 8.10 0.65 7.08
CA ARG A 49 8.38 1.63 8.13
C ARG A 49 9.33 2.67 7.59
N LEU A 50 8.98 3.93 7.80
CA LEU A 50 9.84 5.08 7.52
C LEU A 50 10.36 5.63 8.84
N ASN A 51 11.66 5.58 9.04
CA ASN A 51 12.37 6.24 10.13
C ASN A 51 12.96 7.57 9.64
N ASP A 52 13.34 7.63 8.37
CA ASP A 52 13.82 8.84 7.70
C ASP A 52 13.31 8.97 6.26
N LEU A 53 13.78 9.98 5.54
CA LEU A 53 13.36 10.26 4.16
C LEU A 53 13.97 9.31 3.13
N ASP A 54 15.12 8.71 3.43
CA ASP A 54 15.84 7.82 2.52
C ASP A 54 15.16 6.45 2.43
N ASP A 55 14.38 6.08 3.46
CA ASP A 55 13.46 4.94 3.43
C ASP A 55 12.41 5.05 2.30
N ILE A 56 12.12 6.25 1.78
CA ILE A 56 11.29 6.45 0.58
C ILE A 56 12.17 6.34 -0.69
N ASN A 57 12.67 5.12 -0.91
CA ASN A 57 13.46 4.78 -2.08
C ASN A 57 12.57 4.53 -3.33
N ASP A 58 13.21 4.31 -4.49
CA ASP A 58 12.50 4.13 -5.76
C ASP A 58 11.64 2.87 -5.81
N GLU A 59 12.02 1.83 -5.05
CA GLU A 59 11.26 0.60 -4.93
C GLU A 59 9.96 0.82 -4.15
N LEU A 60 10.03 1.47 -2.99
CA LEU A 60 8.84 1.81 -2.21
C LEU A 60 7.91 2.75 -2.99
N ARG A 61 8.47 3.75 -3.70
CA ARG A 61 7.69 4.63 -4.59
C ARG A 61 6.95 3.83 -5.67
N LYS A 62 7.61 2.85 -6.30
CA LYS A 62 7.01 1.99 -7.31
C LYS A 62 5.79 1.25 -6.74
N TYR A 63 5.88 0.71 -5.52
CA TYR A 63 4.74 0.05 -4.87
C TYR A 63 3.62 1.02 -4.49
N MET A 64 3.96 2.24 -4.03
CA MET A 64 2.96 3.28 -3.77
C MET A 64 2.20 3.68 -5.04
N VAL A 65 2.89 3.82 -6.18
CA VAL A 65 2.25 4.10 -7.47
C VAL A 65 1.32 2.96 -7.88
N MET A 66 1.75 1.69 -7.72
CA MET A 66 0.89 0.54 -8.01
C MET A 66 -0.40 0.55 -7.17
N ALA A 67 -0.29 0.79 -5.86
CA ALA A 67 -1.46 0.86 -5.00
C ALA A 67 -2.37 2.04 -5.36
N TYR A 68 -1.80 3.19 -5.74
CA TYR A 68 -2.56 4.34 -6.23
C TYR A 68 -3.34 4.01 -7.50
N ASP A 69 -2.70 3.36 -8.48
CA ASP A 69 -3.32 2.96 -9.74
C ASP A 69 -4.45 1.95 -9.55
N VAL A 70 -4.26 0.95 -8.68
CA VAL A 70 -5.32 -0.02 -8.35
C VAL A 70 -6.50 0.69 -7.67
N GLY A 71 -6.23 1.67 -6.81
CA GLY A 71 -7.24 2.47 -6.15
C GLY A 71 -8.06 3.30 -7.15
N ASN A 72 -7.38 3.93 -8.10
CA ASN A 72 -8.00 4.71 -9.18
C ASN A 72 -8.84 3.83 -10.12
N ARG A 73 -8.35 2.66 -10.53
CA ARG A 73 -9.10 1.73 -11.38
C ARG A 73 -10.39 1.24 -10.71
N LYS A 74 -10.36 0.96 -9.40
CA LYS A 74 -11.58 0.64 -8.63
C LYS A 74 -12.56 1.82 -8.57
N HIS A 75 -12.08 3.06 -8.63
CA HIS A 75 -12.92 4.26 -8.63
C HIS A 75 -13.57 4.53 -10.00
N ILE A 76 -12.95 4.10 -11.10
CA ILE A 76 -13.53 4.22 -12.45
C ILE A 76 -14.65 3.18 -12.63
N ILE A 77 -14.41 1.92 -12.26
CA ILE A 77 -15.40 0.83 -12.42
C ILE A 77 -16.65 1.05 -11.56
N SER A 78 -16.52 1.71 -10.40
CA SER A 78 -17.64 1.97 -9.49
C SER A 78 -18.49 3.20 -9.85
N LYS A 79 -18.14 3.96 -10.91
CA LYS A 79 -18.94 5.10 -11.41
C LYS A 79 -19.88 4.76 -12.57
N GLU A 80 -19.79 3.56 -13.14
CA GLU A 80 -20.60 3.15 -14.30
C GLU A 80 -21.87 2.35 -13.94
N HIS A 81 -22.33 2.38 -12.68
CA HIS A 81 -23.61 1.77 -12.26
C HIS A 81 -24.47 2.75 -11.46
#